data_AF-A0A257AQ54-F1
#
_entry.id   AF-A0A257AQ54-F1
#
_cell.length_a   1.000
_cell.length_b   1.000
_cell.length_c   1.000
_cell.angle_alpha   90.00
_cell.angle_beta   90.00
_cell.angle_gamma   90.00
#
_symmetry.space_group_name_H-M   'P 1'
#
loop_
_entity.id
_entity.type
_entity.pdbx_description
1 polymer ?
#
loop_
_entity_poly.entity_id
_entity_poly.type
_entity_poly.pdbx_seq_one_letter_code
_entity_poly.pdbx_strand_id
1 'polypeptide(L)'
;MIKTLLYASLAILGMQHESILLFIVFVIALLLTIVIYWLGGRYSAKGRKSEDKLSPYSCGEDLPYEGEFRVNLERFFIYAVYFLVFDVVAFTLVVSFKISPVHAVTYALITLISVIFMIKR
;
A
#
# COMPACT_ATOMS: atom_id res chain seq x y z
N MET A 1 -4.04 33.75 -20.46
CA MET A 1 -3.64 32.63 -21.34
C MET A 1 -2.12 32.42 -21.34
N ILE A 2 -1.29 33.39 -21.75
CA ILE A 2 0.19 33.25 -21.80
C ILE A 2 0.83 33.05 -20.41
N LYS A 3 0.41 33.82 -19.38
CA LYS A 3 0.92 33.62 -18.01
C LYS A 3 0.60 32.22 -17.48
N THR A 4 -0.62 31.73 -17.70
CA THR A 4 -1.06 30.39 -17.27
C THR A 4 -0.26 29.27 -17.93
N LEU A 5 0.05 29.40 -19.24
CA LEU A 5 0.92 28.49 -19.97
C LEU A 5 2.37 28.52 -19.46
N LEU A 6 2.90 29.71 -19.13
CA LEU A 6 4.24 29.85 -18.57
C LEU A 6 4.34 29.23 -17.17
N TYR A 7 3.36 29.49 -16.29
CA TYR A 7 3.30 28.88 -14.95
C TYR A 7 3.12 27.35 -15.03
N ALA A 8 2.29 26.85 -15.95
CA ALA A 8 2.15 25.42 -16.19
C ALA A 8 3.46 24.80 -16.68
N SER A 9 4.18 25.46 -17.60
CA SER A 9 5.48 24.99 -18.10
C SER A 9 6.56 25.00 -17.01
N LEU A 10 6.59 26.02 -16.13
CA LEU A 10 7.52 26.10 -15.02
C LEU A 10 7.21 25.04 -13.94
N ALA A 11 5.92 24.77 -13.70
CA ALA A 11 5.45 23.73 -12.78
C ALA A 11 5.76 22.32 -13.31
N ILE A 12 5.62 22.08 -14.62
CA ILE A 12 5.97 20.79 -15.24
C ILE A 12 7.48 20.54 -15.13
N LEU A 13 8.31 21.55 -15.37
CA LEU A 13 9.76 21.44 -15.22
C LEU A 13 10.14 21.14 -13.75
N GLY A 14 9.52 21.84 -12.78
CA GLY A 14 9.70 21.56 -11.36
C GLY A 14 9.25 20.16 -10.94
N MET A 15 8.08 19.70 -11.41
CA MET A 15 7.55 18.37 -11.14
C MET A 15 8.41 17.25 -11.71
N GLN A 16 9.05 17.47 -12.88
CA GLN A 16 9.98 16.50 -13.47
C GLN A 16 11.20 16.29 -12.56
N HIS A 17 11.78 17.35 -12.01
CA HIS A 17 12.93 17.25 -11.10
C HIS A 17 12.59 16.49 -9.81
N GLU A 18 11.42 16.75 -9.21
CA GLU A 18 11.01 16.03 -7.99
C GLU A 18 10.71 14.55 -8.25
N SER A 19 10.07 14.24 -9.38
CA SER A 19 9.78 12.84 -9.75
C SER A 19 11.06 12.04 -9.97
N ILE A 20 12.07 12.65 -10.61
CA ILE A 20 13.40 12.04 -10.79
C ILE A 20 14.06 11.81 -9.42
N LEU A 21 13.99 12.78 -8.51
CA LEU A 21 14.53 12.63 -7.15
C LEU A 21 13.86 11.46 -6.41
N LEU A 22 12.54 11.38 -6.43
CA LEU A 22 11.79 10.28 -5.80
C LEU A 22 12.18 8.91 -6.37
N PHE A 23 12.35 8.83 -7.69
CA PHE A 23 12.81 7.60 -8.35
C PHE A 23 14.23 7.22 -7.91
N ILE A 24 15.15 8.19 -7.85
CA ILE A 24 16.52 7.98 -7.37
C ILE A 24 16.51 7.48 -5.92
N VAL A 25 15.74 8.11 -5.04
CA VAL A 25 15.63 7.69 -3.63
C VAL A 25 15.09 6.26 -3.52
N PHE A 26 14.05 5.92 -4.30
CA PHE A 26 13.51 4.56 -4.34
C PHE A 26 14.57 3.54 -4.78
N VAL A 27 15.31 3.83 -5.85
CA VAL A 27 16.37 2.95 -6.36
C VAL A 27 17.48 2.79 -5.32
N ILE A 28 17.92 3.87 -4.67
CA ILE A 28 18.93 3.81 -3.60
C ILE A 28 18.43 2.95 -2.44
N ALA A 29 17.19 3.14 -1.98
CA ALA A 29 16.61 2.35 -0.91
C ALA A 29 16.57 0.85 -1.26
N LEU A 30 16.14 0.52 -2.49
CA LEU A 30 16.08 -0.85 -2.99
C LEU A 30 17.49 -1.48 -3.06
N LEU A 31 18.46 -0.75 -3.62
CA LEU A 31 19.86 -1.21 -3.68
C LEU A 31 20.44 -1.43 -2.29
N LEU A 32 20.16 -0.51 -1.36
CA LEU A 32 20.60 -0.65 0.03
C LEU A 32 20.02 -1.90 0.69
N THR A 33 18.72 -2.17 0.51
CA THR A 33 18.08 -3.39 1.02
C THR A 33 18.72 -4.65 0.42
N ILE A 34 18.98 -4.67 -0.89
CA ILE A 34 19.65 -5.80 -1.56
C ILE A 34 21.06 -6.00 -0.98
N VAL A 35 21.83 -4.93 -0.81
CA VAL A 35 23.18 -4.99 -0.26
C VAL A 35 23.15 -5.52 1.17
N ILE A 36 22.26 -5.01 2.03
CA ILE A 36 22.11 -5.50 3.41
C ILE A 36 21.75 -6.99 3.43
N TYR A 37 20.78 -7.40 2.61
CA TYR A 37 20.38 -8.81 2.53
C TYR A 37 21.52 -9.71 2.05
N TRP A 38 22.25 -9.27 1.02
CA TRP A 38 23.38 -10.01 0.46
C TRP A 38 24.54 -10.13 1.45
N LEU A 39 24.95 -9.02 2.07
CA LEU A 39 26.00 -9.03 3.10
C LEU A 39 25.57 -9.88 4.30
N GLY A 40 24.34 -9.72 4.77
CA GLY A 40 23.77 -10.51 5.87
C GLY A 40 23.82 -12.01 5.58
N GLY A 41 23.36 -12.44 4.41
CA GLY A 41 23.43 -13.85 4.00
C GLY A 41 24.86 -14.37 3.75
N ARG A 42 25.77 -13.49 3.34
CA ARG A 42 27.17 -13.85 3.04
C ARG A 42 28.02 -14.00 4.30
N TYR A 43 27.78 -13.18 5.32
CA TYR A 43 28.55 -13.15 6.58
C TYR A 43 27.85 -13.86 7.76
N SER A 44 26.58 -14.25 7.62
CA SER A 44 25.88 -15.01 8.66
C SER A 44 26.58 -16.32 8.99
N ALA A 45 26.61 -16.67 10.28
CA ALA A 45 27.08 -17.96 10.76
C ALA A 45 26.16 -19.09 10.27
N LYS A 46 26.59 -19.78 9.21
CA LYS A 46 25.84 -20.90 8.64
C LYS A 46 26.05 -22.14 9.51
N GLY A 47 25.09 -22.42 10.39
CA GLY A 47 25.03 -23.71 11.11
C GLY A 47 24.59 -24.87 10.19
N ARG A 48 24.72 -26.12 10.67
CA ARG A 48 24.23 -27.32 9.97
C ARG A 48 22.72 -27.18 9.72
N LYS A 49 22.28 -27.57 8.53
CA LYS A 49 20.86 -27.69 8.19
C LYS A 49 20.38 -29.06 8.65
N SER A 50 19.53 -29.10 9.67
CA SER A 50 18.78 -30.29 10.08
C SER A 50 17.30 -30.09 9.72
N GLU A 51 16.55 -31.17 9.56
CA GLU A 51 15.10 -31.11 9.30
C GLU A 51 14.39 -30.31 10.40
N ASP A 52 14.69 -30.58 11.67
CA ASP A 52 14.11 -29.85 12.83
C ASP A 52 14.42 -28.34 12.85
N LYS A 53 15.51 -27.91 12.20
CA LYS A 53 15.87 -26.47 12.11
C LYS A 53 15.14 -25.78 10.96
N LEU A 54 14.75 -26.54 9.94
CA LEU A 54 14.06 -26.05 8.75
C LEU A 54 12.54 -26.23 8.87
N SER A 55 12.06 -27.03 9.82
CA SER A 55 10.64 -27.17 10.10
C SER A 55 10.07 -25.87 10.67
N PRO A 56 8.79 -25.55 10.38
CA PRO A 56 8.10 -24.44 11.00
C PRO A 56 8.14 -24.53 12.53
N TYR A 57 8.25 -23.38 13.20
CA TYR A 57 8.20 -23.37 14.65
C TYR A 57 6.82 -23.82 15.13
N SER A 58 6.77 -24.94 15.84
CA SER A 58 5.55 -25.50 16.44
C SER A 58 5.80 -25.90 17.89
N CYS A 59 6.53 -25.06 18.64
CA CYS A 59 6.90 -25.32 20.04
C CYS A 59 7.66 -26.66 20.26
N GLY A 60 8.28 -27.23 19.21
CA GLY A 60 8.95 -28.53 19.27
C GLY A 60 8.01 -29.73 19.07
N GLU A 61 6.74 -29.48 18.75
CA GLU A 61 5.76 -30.52 18.40
C GLU A 61 5.69 -30.70 16.89
N ASP A 62 5.62 -31.95 16.44
CA ASP A 62 5.34 -32.31 15.06
C ASP A 62 3.84 -32.14 14.79
N LEU A 63 3.42 -30.89 14.61
CA LEU A 63 2.07 -30.61 14.14
C LEU A 63 1.99 -31.08 12.68
N PRO A 64 1.03 -31.95 12.34
CA PRO A 64 0.85 -32.32 10.96
C PRO A 64 0.51 -31.03 10.20
N TYR A 65 1.19 -30.81 9.07
CA TYR A 65 0.86 -29.74 8.12
C TYR A 65 -0.51 -30.07 7.49
N GLU A 66 -1.57 -30.03 8.30
CA GLU A 66 -2.92 -30.33 7.86
C GLU A 66 -3.53 -29.08 7.24
N GLY A 67 -3.07 -28.80 6.03
CA GLY A 67 -3.74 -27.92 5.08
C GLY A 67 -3.64 -26.42 5.39
N GLU A 68 -4.28 -25.66 4.52
CA GLU A 68 -4.36 -24.20 4.62
C GLU A 68 -4.96 -23.82 5.98
N PHE A 69 -4.17 -23.13 6.79
CA PHE A 69 -4.64 -22.54 8.04
C PHE A 69 -5.85 -21.65 7.73
N ARG A 70 -7.06 -22.15 8.00
CA ARG A 70 -8.32 -21.43 7.76
C ARG A 70 -8.50 -20.37 8.84
N VAL A 71 -7.77 -19.27 8.72
CA VAL A 71 -8.01 -18.08 9.53
C VAL A 71 -9.42 -17.59 9.21
N ASN A 72 -10.22 -17.33 10.23
CA ASN A 72 -11.44 -16.55 10.01
C ASN A 72 -11.02 -15.13 9.61
N LEU A 73 -11.07 -14.85 8.31
CA LEU A 73 -10.77 -13.54 7.73
C LEU A 73 -12.02 -12.68 7.54
N GLU A 74 -13.18 -13.09 8.05
CA GLU A 74 -14.44 -12.37 7.84
C GLU A 74 -14.33 -10.91 8.26
N ARG A 75 -13.83 -10.67 9.48
CA ARG A 75 -13.62 -9.31 10.01
C ARG A 75 -12.55 -8.56 9.23
N PHE A 76 -11.44 -9.23 8.91
CA PHE A 76 -10.35 -8.62 8.12
C PHE A 76 -10.83 -8.17 6.74
N PHE A 77 -11.62 -9.00 6.07
CA PHE A 77 -12.19 -8.72 4.77
C PHE A 77 -13.13 -7.50 4.83
N ILE A 78 -14.00 -7.43 5.84
CA ILE A 78 -14.87 -6.27 6.06
C ILE A 78 -14.05 -4.99 6.21
N TYR A 79 -12.97 -5.01 7.01
CA TYR A 79 -12.06 -3.87 7.14
C TYR A 79 -11.38 -3.49 5.81
N ALA A 80 -10.92 -4.48 5.03
CA ALA A 80 -10.27 -4.24 3.75
C ALA A 80 -11.21 -3.59 2.73
N VAL A 81 -12.48 -4.01 2.70
CA VAL A 81 -13.50 -3.39 1.83
C VAL A 81 -13.78 -1.96 2.25
N TYR A 82 -13.95 -1.68 3.55
CA TYR A 82 -14.12 -0.31 4.02
C TYR A 82 -12.91 0.57 3.68
N PHE A 83 -11.70 0.06 3.90
CA PHE A 83 -10.46 0.78 3.55
C PHE A 83 -10.42 1.13 2.06
N LEU A 84 -10.73 0.18 1.17
CA LEU A 84 -10.78 0.40 -0.27
C LEU A 84 -11.82 1.47 -0.65
N VAL A 85 -13.02 1.42 -0.06
CA VAL A 85 -14.06 2.42 -0.30
C VAL A 85 -13.56 3.81 0.10
N PHE A 86 -12.99 3.96 1.29
CA PHE A 86 -12.49 5.25 1.77
C PHE A 86 -11.30 5.78 0.94
N ASP A 87 -10.42 4.90 0.46
CA ASP A 87 -9.29 5.27 -0.40
C ASP A 87 -9.76 5.85 -1.76
N VAL A 88 -10.67 5.15 -2.43
CA VAL A 88 -11.27 5.62 -3.70
C VAL A 88 -12.03 6.94 -3.50
N VAL A 89 -12.74 7.09 -2.38
CA VAL A 89 -13.50 8.29 -2.05
C VAL A 89 -12.57 9.46 -1.79
N ALA A 90 -11.49 9.28 -1.04
CA ALA A 90 -10.51 10.33 -0.79
C ALA A 90 -9.96 10.89 -2.11
N PHE A 91 -9.56 10.02 -3.04
CA PHE A 91 -9.11 10.43 -4.37
C PHE A 91 -10.22 11.17 -5.15
N THR A 92 -11.43 10.61 -5.17
CA THR A 92 -12.58 11.19 -5.89
C THR A 92 -12.94 12.58 -5.37
N LEU A 93 -12.91 12.78 -4.04
CA LEU A 93 -13.18 14.07 -3.42
C LEU A 93 -12.12 15.10 -3.80
N VAL A 94 -10.83 14.76 -3.73
CA VAL A 94 -9.74 15.68 -4.10
C VAL A 94 -9.88 16.16 -5.54
N VAL A 95 -10.13 15.24 -6.49
CA VAL A 95 -10.34 15.58 -7.90
C VAL A 95 -11.60 16.44 -8.08
N SER A 96 -12.69 16.07 -7.43
CA SER A 96 -13.97 16.79 -7.55
C SER A 96 -13.91 18.20 -6.97
N PHE A 97 -13.23 18.40 -5.83
CA PHE A 97 -13.03 19.71 -5.22
C PHE A 97 -12.27 20.67 -6.13
N LYS A 98 -11.36 20.17 -6.99
CA LYS A 98 -10.64 21.00 -7.97
C LYS A 98 -11.56 21.54 -9.07
N ILE A 99 -12.63 20.81 -9.41
CA ILE A 99 -13.57 21.19 -10.47
C ILE A 99 -14.69 22.07 -9.90
N SER A 100 -15.39 21.57 -8.87
CA SER A 100 -16.45 22.31 -8.20
C SER A 100 -16.79 21.67 -6.85
N PRO A 101 -16.94 22.45 -5.77
CA PRO A 101 -17.32 21.93 -4.45
C PRO A 101 -18.64 21.15 -4.45
N VAL A 102 -19.56 21.48 -5.36
CA VAL A 102 -20.86 20.79 -5.46
C VAL A 102 -20.68 19.32 -5.81
N HIS A 103 -19.80 19.01 -6.76
CA HIS A 103 -19.52 17.62 -7.17
C HIS A 103 -18.90 16.82 -6.02
N ALA A 104 -17.97 17.44 -5.28
CA ALA A 104 -17.36 16.81 -4.12
C ALA A 104 -18.41 16.49 -3.04
N VAL A 105 -19.33 17.41 -2.76
CA VAL A 105 -20.44 17.18 -1.83
C VAL A 105 -21.37 16.07 -2.35
N THR A 106 -21.71 16.06 -3.64
CA THR A 106 -22.54 15.01 -4.23
C THR A 106 -21.90 13.63 -4.07
N TYR A 107 -20.61 13.46 -4.40
CA TYR A 107 -19.91 12.19 -4.22
C TYR A 107 -19.78 11.79 -2.75
N ALA A 108 -19.55 12.75 -1.85
CA ALA A 108 -19.51 12.49 -0.41
C ALA A 108 -20.86 11.94 0.10
N LEU A 109 -21.98 12.55 -0.33
CA LEU A 109 -23.32 12.11 0.06
C LEU A 109 -23.67 10.72 -0.50
N ILE A 110 -23.37 10.45 -1.77
CA ILE A 110 -23.59 9.13 -2.38
C ILE A 110 -22.81 8.05 -1.62
N THR A 111 -21.54 8.33 -1.31
CA THR A 111 -20.68 7.41 -0.55
C THR A 111 -21.23 7.19 0.86
N LEU A 112 -21.62 8.27 1.56
CA LEU A 112 -22.18 8.18 2.90
C LEU A 112 -23.42 7.29 2.94
N ILE A 113 -24.34 7.47 1.98
CA ILE A 113 -25.54 6.62 1.85
C ILE A 113 -25.16 5.16 1.60
N SER A 114 -24.17 4.92 0.74
CA SER A 114 -23.70 3.56 0.40
C SER A 114 -23.09 2.85 1.61
N VAL A 115 -22.28 3.56 2.39
CA VAL A 115 -21.67 3.04 3.63
C VAL A 115 -22.72 2.80 4.71
N ILE A 116 -23.68 3.72 4.89
CA ILE A 116 -24.79 3.54 5.83
C ILE A 116 -25.61 2.29 5.48
N PHE A 117 -25.90 2.07 4.19
CA PHE A 117 -26.59 0.87 3.73
C PHE A 117 -25.78 -0.40 4.03
N MET A 118 -24.45 -0.35 3.82
CA MET A 118 -23.57 -1.48 4.08
C MET A 118 -23.44 -1.82 5.56
N ILE A 119 -23.35 -0.81 6.45
CA ILE A 119 -23.28 -1.00 7.91
C ILE A 119 -24.57 -1.59 8.47
N LYS A 120 -25.71 -1.25 7.87
CA LYS A 120 -27.03 -1.73 8.34
C LYS A 120 -27.30 -3.19 7.94
N ARG A 121 -26.45 -3.79 7.10
CA ARG A 121 -26.55 -5.17 6.65
C ARG A 121 -25.60 -6.06 7.46
#